data_AF-A0A147BT76-F1
#
_entry.id   AF-A0A147BT76-F1
#
_cell.length_a   1.000
_cell.length_b   1.000
_cell.length_c   1.000
_cell.angle_alpha   90.00
_cell.angle_beta   90.00
_cell.angle_gamma   90.00
#
_symmetry.space_group_name_H-M   'P 1'
#
loop_
_entity.id
_entity.type
_entity.pdbx_description
1 polymer ?
#
loop_
_entity_poly.entity_id
_entity_poly.type
_entity_poly.pdbx_seq_one_letter_code
_entity_poly.pdbx_strand_id
1 'polypeptide(L)'
;KLSLADVYEKQFLDKQQQQQGGDADAPAKEEPAHAEIRAAMRDLFTKLDALSNFHMMPKPLAAEVKVVSNLPSINVEEVIPVGVSDASLLAPQEVKAKTKGELVAAGEKTRTQRLRERRLKKAFQKRRAAKAAARAAAKAPPLQREAKEARDKVVKAANTKLAKPARAGGRKENKRAEKSLSSSKKFFERLQDRMTSTKAVAKKKPRPDQPRGAASGFKL
;
A
#
# COMPACT_ATOMS: atom_id res chain seq x y z
N LYS A 1 -21.31 -46.11 23.81
CA LYS A 1 -21.93 -45.94 22.46
C LYS A 1 -22.85 -44.75 22.57
N LEU A 2 -22.73 -43.75 21.70
CA LEU A 2 -23.59 -42.55 21.75
C LEU A 2 -24.95 -42.85 21.12
N SER A 3 -26.02 -42.29 21.68
CA SER A 3 -27.37 -42.38 21.11
C SER A 3 -27.46 -41.55 19.84
N LEU A 4 -28.38 -41.90 18.94
CA LEU A 4 -28.67 -41.12 17.74
C LEU A 4 -29.08 -39.70 18.09
N ALA A 5 -29.83 -39.51 19.18
CA ALA A 5 -30.23 -38.20 19.69
C ALA A 5 -29.01 -37.34 20.05
N ASP A 6 -28.04 -37.90 20.79
CA ASP A 6 -26.82 -37.19 21.22
C ASP A 6 -25.97 -36.74 20.03
N VAL A 7 -25.95 -37.53 18.95
CA VAL A 7 -25.22 -37.19 17.73
C VAL A 7 -25.90 -36.02 17.01
N TYR A 8 -27.23 -36.02 16.94
CA TYR A 8 -27.98 -34.92 16.34
C TYR A 8 -27.89 -33.63 17.14
N GLU A 9 -27.95 -33.71 18.47
CA GLU A 9 -27.80 -32.57 19.37
C GLU A 9 -26.43 -31.90 19.18
N LYS A 10 -25.35 -32.70 19.20
CA LYS A 10 -23.98 -32.20 18.98
C LYS A 10 -23.83 -31.54 17.62
N GLN A 11 -24.34 -32.17 16.56
CA GLN A 11 -24.28 -31.59 15.21
C GLN A 11 -25.08 -30.29 15.10
N PHE A 12 -26.20 -30.17 15.82
CA PHE A 12 -27.00 -28.95 15.83
C PHE A 12 -26.27 -27.81 16.56
N LEU A 13 -25.67 -28.09 17.72
CA LEU A 13 -24.86 -27.12 18.47
C LEU A 13 -23.63 -26.68 17.67
N ASP A 14 -22.93 -27.61 17.02
CA ASP A 14 -21.77 -27.31 16.17
C ASP A 14 -22.17 -26.41 14.99
N LYS A 15 -23.32 -26.69 14.35
CA LYS A 15 -23.85 -25.85 13.26
C LYS A 15 -24.30 -24.48 13.76
N GLN A 16 -24.92 -24.39 14.94
CA GLN A 16 -25.27 -23.09 15.53
C GLN A 16 -24.02 -22.27 15.87
N GLN A 17 -22.98 -22.87 16.44
CA GLN A 17 -21.71 -22.20 16.72
C GLN A 17 -21.03 -21.72 15.43
N GLN A 18 -21.10 -22.49 14.34
CA GLN A 18 -20.59 -22.05 13.03
C GLN A 18 -21.42 -20.92 12.43
N GLN A 19 -22.75 -20.91 12.62
CA GLN A 19 -23.66 -19.92 12.06
C GLN A 19 -23.69 -18.60 12.85
N GLN A 20 -23.50 -18.63 14.17
CA GLN A 20 -23.49 -17.43 15.03
C GLN A 20 -22.21 -16.58 14.91
N GLY A 21 -21.37 -16.88 13.93
CA GLY A 21 -20.10 -16.20 13.72
C GLY A 21 -18.99 -17.13 14.14
N GLY A 22 -18.70 -18.11 13.27
CA GLY A 22 -17.48 -18.89 13.38
C GLY A 22 -16.30 -17.96 13.58
N ASP A 23 -15.70 -18.06 14.75
CA ASP A 23 -14.44 -17.48 15.11
C ASP A 23 -13.36 -18.01 14.14
N ALA A 24 -13.27 -17.42 12.95
CA ALA A 24 -12.17 -17.68 12.02
C ALA A 24 -10.81 -17.18 12.59
N ASP A 25 -10.84 -16.52 13.75
CA ASP A 25 -9.72 -16.06 14.55
C ASP A 25 -9.75 -16.60 16.00
N ALA A 26 -10.56 -17.63 16.33
CA ALA A 26 -10.37 -18.32 17.62
C ALA A 26 -9.01 -19.01 17.56
N PRO A 27 -8.06 -18.68 18.44
CA PRO A 27 -6.82 -19.43 18.51
C PRO A 27 -7.20 -20.89 18.72
N ALA A 28 -6.67 -21.76 17.84
CA ALA A 28 -6.81 -23.20 17.99
C ALA A 28 -6.69 -23.54 19.46
N LYS A 29 -7.73 -24.18 20.03
CA LYS A 29 -7.80 -24.56 21.45
C LYS A 29 -6.40 -24.95 21.89
N GLU A 30 -5.77 -24.09 22.69
CA GLU A 30 -4.39 -24.30 23.06
C GLU A 30 -4.30 -25.68 23.70
N GLU A 31 -3.37 -26.51 23.23
CA GLU A 31 -3.18 -27.85 23.80
C GLU A 31 -3.08 -27.71 25.34
N PRO A 32 -3.79 -28.55 26.12
CA PRO A 32 -3.84 -28.41 27.58
C PRO A 32 -2.45 -28.39 28.21
N ALA A 33 -1.49 -29.10 27.62
CA ALA A 33 -0.08 -29.08 27.99
C ALA A 33 0.55 -27.67 27.97
N HIS A 34 0.20 -26.82 26.99
CA HIS A 34 0.71 -25.44 26.94
C HIS A 34 0.13 -24.58 28.07
N ALA A 35 -1.11 -24.82 28.49
CA ALA A 35 -1.72 -24.11 29.60
C ALA A 35 -1.04 -24.46 30.92
N GLU A 36 -0.77 -25.75 31.15
CA GLU A 36 -0.04 -26.26 32.31
C GLU A 36 1.38 -25.70 32.40
N ILE A 37 2.14 -25.73 31.29
CA ILE A 37 3.49 -25.16 31.23
C ILE A 37 3.46 -23.67 31.55
N ARG A 38 2.49 -22.91 31.02
CA ARG A 38 2.37 -21.47 31.31
C ARG A 38 2.04 -21.20 32.77
N ALA A 39 1.21 -22.03 33.41
CA ALA A 39 0.92 -21.90 34.83
C ALA A 39 2.18 -22.17 35.68
N ALA A 40 2.85 -23.30 35.45
CA ALA A 40 4.08 -23.65 36.16
C ALA A 40 5.21 -22.61 35.96
N MET A 41 5.33 -22.05 34.75
CA MET A 41 6.29 -20.99 34.44
C MET A 41 6.00 -19.70 35.21
N ARG A 42 4.73 -19.29 35.32
CA ARG A 42 4.33 -18.12 36.13
C ARG A 42 4.70 -18.33 37.60
N ASP A 43 4.35 -19.48 38.16
CA ASP A 43 4.65 -19.81 39.55
C ASP A 43 6.16 -19.83 39.82
N LEU A 44 6.94 -20.46 38.94
CA LEU A 44 8.39 -20.50 39.05
C LEU A 44 9.00 -19.09 39.05
N PHE A 45 8.63 -18.24 38.11
CA PHE A 45 9.17 -16.88 38.06
C PHE A 45 8.74 -16.03 39.24
N THR A 46 7.50 -16.16 39.73
CA THR A 46 7.12 -15.45 40.96
C THR A 46 7.98 -15.84 42.17
N LYS A 47 8.38 -17.11 42.27
CA LYS A 47 9.26 -17.59 43.34
C LYS A 47 10.70 -17.10 43.18
N LEU A 48 11.22 -17.09 41.96
CA LEU A 48 12.56 -16.57 41.66
C LEU A 48 12.64 -15.04 41.86
N ASP A 49 11.60 -14.31 41.44
CA ASP A 49 11.48 -12.87 41.67
C ASP A 49 11.46 -12.56 43.17
N ALA A 50 10.70 -13.32 43.96
CA ALA A 50 10.68 -13.15 45.42
C ALA A 50 12.04 -13.49 46.08
N LEU A 51 12.71 -14.57 45.64
CA LEU A 51 14.03 -14.97 46.16
C LEU A 51 15.11 -13.91 45.86
N SER A 52 15.02 -13.25 44.71
CA SER A 52 15.92 -12.18 44.29
C SER A 52 15.51 -10.79 44.83
N ASN A 53 14.55 -10.72 45.77
CA ASN A 53 14.02 -9.48 46.33
C ASN A 53 13.52 -8.51 45.24
N PHE A 54 12.91 -9.03 44.18
CA PHE A 54 12.33 -8.29 43.05
C PHE A 54 13.32 -7.40 42.25
N HIS A 55 14.62 -7.67 42.32
CA HIS A 55 15.64 -7.00 41.50
C HIS A 55 15.74 -7.64 40.10
N MET A 56 14.64 -7.66 39.37
CA MET A 56 14.53 -8.28 38.05
C MET A 56 14.18 -7.28 36.96
N MET A 57 14.45 -7.65 35.71
CA MET A 57 13.99 -6.86 34.57
C MET A 57 12.49 -7.03 34.40
N PRO A 58 11.74 -5.93 34.21
CA PRO A 58 10.30 -6.01 34.02
C PRO A 58 9.99 -6.88 32.80
N LYS A 59 8.90 -7.66 32.90
CA LYS A 59 8.47 -8.54 31.81
C LYS A 59 8.27 -7.71 30.53
N PRO A 60 8.69 -8.23 29.37
CA PRO A 60 8.52 -7.50 28.12
C PRO A 60 7.03 -7.24 27.87
N LEU A 61 6.71 -6.04 27.40
CA LEU A 61 5.32 -5.64 27.17
C LEU A 61 4.70 -6.51 26.06
N ALA A 62 3.85 -7.44 26.45
CA ALA A 62 2.98 -8.17 25.56
C ALA A 62 1.75 -7.32 25.23
N ALA A 63 1.25 -7.41 24.00
CA ALA A 63 0.01 -6.71 23.62
C ALA A 63 -1.18 -7.46 24.23
N GLU A 64 -1.73 -6.93 25.32
CA GLU A 64 -2.90 -7.50 26.00
C GLU A 64 -4.17 -6.79 25.52
N VAL A 65 -5.18 -7.56 25.09
CA VAL A 65 -6.48 -7.03 24.67
C VAL A 65 -7.46 -7.16 25.83
N LYS A 66 -7.83 -6.04 26.44
CA LYS A 66 -8.87 -5.97 27.48
C LYS A 66 -10.20 -5.55 26.84
N VAL A 67 -11.22 -6.40 26.93
CA VAL A 67 -12.59 -6.06 26.53
C VAL A 67 -13.30 -5.42 27.72
N VAL A 68 -13.75 -4.18 27.56
CA VAL A 68 -14.47 -3.41 28.59
C VAL A 68 -15.91 -3.22 28.15
N SER A 69 -16.86 -3.48 29.05
CA SER A 69 -18.30 -3.27 28.82
C SER A 69 -18.73 -1.84 29.19
N ASN A 70 -19.80 -1.35 28.54
CA ASN A 70 -20.39 -0.04 28.83
C ASN A 70 -21.19 -0.09 30.15
N LEU A 71 -20.47 -0.02 31.27
CA LEU A 71 -21.03 0.05 32.62
C LEU A 71 -20.87 1.47 33.18
N PRO A 72 -21.80 1.95 34.04
CA PRO A 72 -21.57 3.18 34.81
C PRO A 72 -20.35 3.00 35.72
N SER A 73 -19.56 4.05 35.89
CA SER A 73 -18.32 4.00 36.70
C SER A 73 -18.58 3.58 38.14
N ILE A 74 -19.75 3.92 38.69
CA ILE A 74 -20.22 3.52 40.02
C ILE A 74 -20.10 2.00 40.27
N ASN A 75 -20.34 1.16 39.26
CA ASN A 75 -20.31 -0.29 39.43
C ASN A 75 -18.89 -0.87 39.55
N VAL A 76 -17.87 -0.13 39.12
CA VAL A 76 -16.46 -0.56 39.21
C VAL A 76 -15.69 0.18 40.29
N GLU A 77 -16.22 1.31 40.76
CA GLU A 77 -15.67 2.08 41.87
C GLU A 77 -15.88 1.36 43.20
N GLU A 78 -14.98 1.63 44.14
CA GLU A 78 -15.10 1.13 45.51
C GLU A 78 -16.24 1.85 46.23
N VAL A 79 -16.88 1.18 47.19
CA VAL A 79 -17.98 1.75 47.97
C VAL A 79 -17.40 2.72 49.01
N ILE A 80 -17.14 3.96 48.58
CA ILE A 80 -16.72 5.07 49.44
C ILE A 80 -17.76 6.18 49.32
N PRO A 81 -18.28 6.72 50.43
CA PRO A 81 -19.38 7.71 50.40
C PRO A 81 -18.99 9.10 49.86
N VAL A 82 -17.71 9.34 49.55
CA VAL A 82 -17.20 10.66 49.14
C VAL A 82 -16.61 10.56 47.73
N GLY A 83 -17.33 11.12 46.75
CA GLY A 83 -16.87 11.27 45.37
C GLY A 83 -17.33 10.15 44.45
N VAL A 84 -18.57 10.22 43.99
CA VAL A 84 -19.12 9.33 42.97
C VAL A 84 -19.03 10.03 41.60
N SER A 85 -18.58 9.31 40.57
CA SER A 85 -18.58 9.79 39.20
C SER A 85 -19.81 9.29 38.44
N ASP A 86 -20.59 10.21 37.86
CA ASP A 86 -21.76 9.88 37.02
C ASP A 86 -21.38 9.42 35.59
N ALA A 87 -20.09 9.36 35.27
CA ALA A 87 -19.63 8.97 33.95
C ALA A 87 -19.81 7.46 33.68
N SER A 88 -19.84 7.09 32.40
CA SER A 88 -19.67 5.71 31.97
C SER A 88 -18.19 5.39 31.71
N LEU A 89 -17.81 4.12 31.84
CA LEU A 89 -16.48 3.63 31.50
C LEU A 89 -16.10 3.84 30.04
N LEU A 90 -17.06 3.74 29.14
CA LEU A 90 -16.81 3.79 27.70
C LEU A 90 -16.89 5.22 27.19
N ALA A 91 -15.89 5.66 26.43
CA ALA A 91 -15.89 7.01 25.88
C ALA A 91 -16.98 7.15 24.79
N PRO A 92 -17.53 8.37 24.58
CA PRO A 92 -18.52 8.59 23.51
C PRO A 92 -18.02 8.19 22.11
N GLN A 93 -16.70 8.17 21.89
CA GLN A 93 -16.07 7.81 20.62
C GLN A 93 -16.03 6.30 20.38
N GLU A 94 -16.05 5.52 21.46
CA GLU A 94 -16.08 4.06 21.44
C GLU A 94 -17.53 3.57 21.32
N VAL A 95 -18.49 4.29 21.93
CA VAL A 95 -19.93 4.09 21.68
C VAL A 95 -20.31 4.46 20.25
N LYS A 96 -19.83 5.61 19.77
CA LYS A 96 -20.10 6.11 18.42
C LYS A 96 -18.82 6.61 17.77
N ALA A 97 -18.40 5.94 16.70
CA ALA A 97 -17.25 6.36 15.92
C ALA A 97 -17.42 7.81 15.41
N LYS A 98 -16.40 8.64 15.64
CA LYS A 98 -16.39 10.02 15.12
C LYS A 98 -16.43 10.02 13.60
N THR A 99 -17.40 10.71 13.03
CA THR A 99 -17.40 11.03 11.60
C THR A 99 -16.25 11.98 11.31
N LYS A 100 -15.38 11.62 10.36
CA LYS A 100 -14.23 12.45 10.00
C LYS A 100 -14.68 13.57 9.08
N GLY A 101 -14.82 14.77 9.65
CA GLY A 101 -15.27 15.96 8.93
C GLY A 101 -16.79 16.06 8.82
N GLU A 102 -17.23 17.08 8.10
CA GLU A 102 -18.64 17.33 7.80
C GLU A 102 -19.19 16.27 6.83
N LEU A 103 -20.42 15.82 7.08
CA LEU A 103 -21.11 14.87 6.22
C LEU A 103 -21.62 15.61 4.98
N VAL A 104 -20.81 15.64 3.92
CA VAL A 104 -21.16 16.26 2.64
C VAL A 104 -21.46 15.18 1.60
N ALA A 105 -22.66 15.23 0.99
CA ALA A 105 -23.05 14.29 -0.05
C ALA A 105 -22.23 14.49 -1.33
N ALA A 106 -22.09 13.45 -2.16
CA ALA A 106 -21.24 13.53 -3.36
C ALA A 106 -21.67 14.61 -4.36
N GLY A 107 -22.96 14.96 -4.41
CA GLY A 107 -23.53 16.00 -5.26
C GLY A 107 -23.25 17.42 -4.77
N GLU A 108 -23.11 17.62 -3.46
CA GLU A 108 -22.88 18.92 -2.83
C GLU A 108 -21.40 19.33 -2.85
N LYS A 109 -20.49 18.38 -3.17
CA LYS A 109 -19.05 18.63 -3.20
C LYS A 109 -18.64 19.52 -4.36
N THR A 110 -18.05 20.66 -4.02
CA THR A 110 -17.39 21.54 -4.99
C THR A 110 -16.24 20.82 -5.70
N ARG A 111 -15.95 21.22 -6.96
CA ARG A 111 -14.83 20.68 -7.75
C ARG A 111 -13.50 20.69 -7.00
N THR A 112 -13.21 21.74 -6.24
CA THR A 112 -11.99 21.90 -5.44
C THR A 112 -11.88 20.86 -4.33
N GLN A 113 -12.97 20.62 -3.59
CA GLN A 113 -13.06 19.60 -2.55
C GLN A 113 -12.81 18.20 -3.13
N ARG A 114 -13.47 17.86 -4.25
CA ARG A 114 -13.28 16.57 -4.94
C ARG A 114 -11.82 16.33 -5.35
N LEU A 115 -11.13 17.37 -5.83
CA LEU A 115 -9.71 17.28 -6.19
C LEU A 115 -8.79 17.12 -4.96
N ARG A 116 -9.11 17.79 -3.85
CA ARG A 116 -8.38 17.66 -2.57
C ARG A 116 -8.53 16.24 -2.01
N GLU A 117 -9.73 15.71 -1.95
CA GLU A 117 -10.01 14.33 -1.52
C GLU A 117 -9.24 13.32 -2.39
N ARG A 118 -9.26 13.49 -3.71
CA ARG A 118 -8.49 12.64 -4.63
C ARG A 118 -7.00 12.69 -4.34
N ARG A 119 -6.44 13.87 -4.04
CA ARG A 119 -5.01 14.04 -3.71
C ARG A 119 -4.67 13.32 -2.40
N LEU A 120 -5.50 13.48 -1.37
CA LEU A 120 -5.35 12.80 -0.09
C LEU A 120 -5.43 11.28 -0.25
N LYS A 121 -6.40 10.77 -1.01
CA LYS A 121 -6.55 9.34 -1.30
C LYS A 121 -5.31 8.78 -2.02
N LYS A 122 -4.78 9.48 -3.03
CA LYS A 122 -3.54 9.08 -3.72
C LYS A 122 -2.33 9.09 -2.79
N ALA A 123 -2.20 10.09 -1.92
CA ALA A 123 -1.11 10.15 -0.95
C ALA A 123 -1.19 9.00 0.06
N PHE A 124 -2.39 8.69 0.57
CA PHE A 124 -2.62 7.58 1.47
C PHE A 124 -2.30 6.23 0.82
N GLN A 125 -2.75 6.01 -0.42
CA GLN A 125 -2.44 4.80 -1.19
C GLN A 125 -0.93 4.65 -1.42
N LYS A 126 -0.23 5.72 -1.80
CA LYS A 126 1.24 5.72 -1.97
C LYS A 126 1.95 5.32 -0.68
N ARG A 127 1.55 5.92 0.46
CA ARG A 127 2.12 5.59 1.78
C ARG A 127 1.85 4.14 2.18
N ARG A 128 0.63 3.64 1.94
CA ARG A 128 0.25 2.25 2.23
C ARG A 128 1.04 1.27 1.36
N ALA A 129 1.19 1.55 0.07
CA ALA A 129 2.00 0.73 -0.84
C ALA A 129 3.48 0.71 -0.43
N ALA A 130 4.04 1.87 -0.06
CA ALA A 130 5.41 1.94 0.46
C ALA A 130 5.60 1.13 1.75
N LYS A 131 4.66 1.22 2.71
CA LYS A 131 4.69 0.43 3.94
C LYS A 131 4.58 -1.08 3.67
N ALA A 132 3.71 -1.48 2.75
CA ALA A 132 3.57 -2.87 2.34
C ALA A 132 4.85 -3.40 1.68
N ALA A 133 5.46 -2.62 0.78
CA ALA A 133 6.73 -2.95 0.15
C ALA A 133 7.87 -3.08 1.17
N ALA A 134 7.97 -2.15 2.13
CA ALA A 134 8.96 -2.20 3.21
C ALA A 134 8.78 -3.46 4.08
N ARG A 135 7.54 -3.80 4.46
CA ARG A 135 7.24 -5.02 5.22
C ARG A 135 7.57 -6.29 4.43
N ALA A 136 7.30 -6.30 3.12
CA ALA A 136 7.66 -7.41 2.25
C ALA A 136 9.18 -7.55 2.10
N ALA A 137 9.91 -6.44 1.97
CA ALA A 137 11.37 -6.44 1.95
C ALA A 137 11.94 -6.98 3.26
N ALA A 138 11.44 -6.52 4.41
CA ALA A 138 11.85 -6.99 5.74
C ALA A 138 11.51 -8.47 6.03
N LYS A 139 10.63 -9.10 5.23
CA LYS A 139 10.33 -10.54 5.31
C LYS A 139 11.06 -11.38 4.27
N ALA A 140 11.59 -10.77 3.21
CA ALA A 140 12.32 -11.49 2.16
C ALA A 140 13.71 -11.93 2.65
N PRO A 141 14.26 -13.07 2.17
CA PRO A 141 15.62 -13.50 2.49
C PRO A 141 16.66 -12.49 1.98
N PRO A 142 17.85 -12.40 2.62
CA PRO A 142 18.84 -11.34 2.37
C PRO A 142 19.30 -11.25 0.91
N LEU A 143 19.49 -12.39 0.24
CA LEU A 143 19.85 -12.49 -1.18
C LEU A 143 18.85 -11.76 -2.12
N GLN A 144 17.55 -11.79 -1.79
CA GLN A 144 16.53 -11.12 -2.61
C GLN A 144 16.42 -9.63 -2.32
N ARG A 145 16.88 -9.17 -1.13
CA ARG A 145 16.90 -7.73 -0.77
C ARG A 145 17.97 -7.01 -1.58
N GLU A 146 19.18 -7.54 -1.63
CA GLU A 146 20.28 -6.93 -2.36
C GLU A 146 20.02 -6.88 -3.87
N ALA A 147 19.44 -7.94 -4.43
CA ALA A 147 19.05 -7.99 -5.83
C ALA A 147 17.96 -6.95 -6.19
N LYS A 148 16.97 -6.73 -5.30
CA LYS A 148 15.93 -5.70 -5.50
C LYS A 148 16.49 -4.29 -5.34
N GLU A 149 17.34 -4.05 -4.34
CA GLU A 149 17.98 -2.76 -4.13
C GLU A 149 18.93 -2.37 -5.26
N ALA A 150 19.71 -3.33 -5.80
CA ALA A 150 20.55 -3.11 -6.97
C ALA A 150 19.71 -2.71 -8.19
N ARG A 151 18.59 -3.41 -8.44
CA ARG A 151 17.64 -3.07 -9.52
C ARG A 151 17.02 -1.69 -9.32
N ASP A 152 16.58 -1.36 -8.11
CA ASP A 152 15.97 -0.06 -7.80
C ASP A 152 16.98 1.10 -7.95
N LYS A 153 18.25 0.90 -7.57
CA LYS A 153 19.33 1.88 -7.79
C LYS A 153 19.59 2.11 -9.28
N VAL A 154 19.64 1.04 -10.08
CA VAL A 154 19.81 1.12 -11.55
C VAL A 154 18.63 1.84 -12.21
N VAL A 155 17.39 1.52 -11.82
CA VAL A 155 16.17 2.16 -12.36
C VAL A 155 16.10 3.64 -11.96
N LYS A 156 16.44 4.00 -10.72
CA LYS A 156 16.50 5.40 -10.28
C LYS A 156 17.58 6.17 -11.05
N ALA A 157 18.77 5.60 -11.22
CA ALA A 157 19.86 6.21 -11.99
C ALA A 157 19.51 6.37 -13.49
N ALA A 158 18.78 5.42 -14.08
CA ALA A 158 18.30 5.53 -15.45
C ALA A 158 17.25 6.65 -15.60
N ASN A 159 16.33 6.77 -14.65
CA ASN A 159 15.27 7.79 -14.68
C ASN A 159 15.79 9.21 -14.41
N THR A 160 16.80 9.39 -13.55
CA THR A 160 17.43 10.71 -13.34
C THR A 160 18.28 11.15 -14.54
N LYS A 161 18.94 10.21 -15.23
CA LYS A 161 19.69 10.50 -16.46
C LYS A 161 18.80 10.83 -17.65
N LEU A 162 17.58 10.27 -17.72
CA LEU A 162 16.61 10.55 -18.78
C LEU A 162 15.81 11.85 -18.56
N ALA A 163 15.78 12.40 -17.34
CA ALA A 163 15.07 13.64 -17.00
C ALA A 163 15.89 14.94 -17.23
N LYS A 164 17.17 14.83 -17.64
CA LYS A 164 17.95 15.97 -18.14
C LYS A 164 17.99 15.93 -19.67
N PRO A 165 17.16 16.68 -20.42
CA PRO A 165 17.39 16.85 -21.85
C PRO A 165 18.48 17.91 -22.06
N ALA A 166 19.75 17.52 -21.88
CA ALA A 166 20.86 18.30 -22.39
C ALA A 166 21.01 17.99 -23.88
N ARG A 167 20.84 19.03 -24.70
CA ARG A 167 21.25 19.07 -26.12
C ARG A 167 22.68 18.53 -26.24
N ALA A 168 22.88 17.42 -26.94
CA ALA A 168 24.12 17.10 -27.66
C ALA A 168 23.89 15.85 -28.51
N GLY A 169 24.26 15.93 -29.78
CA GLY A 169 24.15 14.85 -30.75
C GLY A 169 24.98 13.63 -30.36
N GLY A 170 24.45 12.44 -30.69
CA GLY A 170 25.13 11.18 -30.43
C GLY A 170 24.25 9.96 -30.73
N ARG A 171 24.24 9.56 -32.01
CA ARG A 171 24.01 8.20 -32.56
C ARG A 171 23.08 7.27 -31.76
N LYS A 172 21.81 7.18 -32.18
CA LYS A 172 20.87 6.07 -31.89
C LYS A 172 20.04 5.70 -33.13
N GLU A 173 20.70 5.26 -34.19
CA GLU A 173 20.11 4.34 -35.18
C GLU A 173 20.35 2.94 -34.61
N ASN A 174 19.47 2.35 -33.80
CA ASN A 174 18.42 1.45 -34.31
C ASN A 174 17.36 1.15 -33.22
N LYS A 175 17.16 2.05 -32.25
CA LYS A 175 16.10 1.94 -31.22
C LYS A 175 14.95 2.94 -31.38
N ARG A 176 14.99 3.77 -32.42
CA ARG A 176 13.95 4.76 -32.75
C ARG A 176 12.87 4.20 -33.69
N ALA A 177 13.18 3.15 -34.45
CA ALA A 177 12.26 2.53 -35.41
C ALA A 177 11.07 1.87 -34.70
N GLU A 178 11.30 1.04 -33.68
CA GLU A 178 10.19 0.35 -32.99
C GLU A 178 9.33 1.29 -32.14
N LYS A 179 9.94 2.28 -31.48
CA LYS A 179 9.20 3.27 -30.67
C LYS A 179 8.38 4.24 -31.52
N SER A 180 8.64 4.34 -32.82
CA SER A 180 7.85 5.16 -33.75
C SER A 180 6.55 4.48 -34.20
N LEU A 181 6.37 3.19 -33.90
CA LEU A 181 5.19 2.40 -34.25
C LEU A 181 4.29 2.08 -33.05
N SER A 182 4.63 2.57 -31.86
CA SER A 182 3.92 2.26 -30.62
C SER A 182 2.50 2.87 -30.55
N SER A 183 2.11 3.75 -31.47
CA SER A 183 0.78 4.36 -31.51
C SER A 183 0.26 4.38 -32.94
N SER A 184 -1.00 3.96 -33.12
CA SER A 184 -1.70 3.93 -34.41
C SER A 184 -1.65 5.27 -35.13
N LYS A 185 -1.78 6.39 -34.42
CA LYS A 185 -1.73 7.74 -35.02
C LYS A 185 -0.41 8.03 -35.75
N LYS A 186 0.72 7.64 -35.16
CA LYS A 186 2.06 7.84 -35.75
C LYS A 186 2.33 6.88 -36.91
N PHE A 187 1.73 5.70 -36.88
CA PHE A 187 1.76 4.77 -38.00
C PHE A 187 1.03 5.34 -39.23
N PHE A 188 -0.18 5.88 -39.04
CA PHE A 188 -0.98 6.41 -40.15
C PHE A 188 -0.40 7.71 -40.75
N GLU A 189 0.15 8.62 -39.93
CA GLU A 189 0.85 9.81 -40.45
C GLU A 189 2.00 9.41 -41.39
N ARG A 190 2.81 8.42 -40.98
CA ARG A 190 3.92 7.93 -41.81
C ARG A 190 3.46 7.19 -43.07
N LEU A 191 2.32 6.50 -43.00
CA LEU A 191 1.73 5.83 -44.16
C LEU A 191 1.25 6.85 -45.20
N GLN A 192 0.63 7.94 -44.75
CA GLN A 192 0.22 9.05 -45.61
C GLN A 192 1.44 9.72 -46.26
N ASP A 193 2.49 10.00 -45.49
CA ASP A 193 3.76 10.54 -46.00
C ASP A 193 4.42 9.64 -47.05
N ARG A 194 4.32 8.31 -46.88
CA ARG A 194 4.84 7.34 -47.85
C ARG A 194 4.03 7.33 -49.14
N MET A 195 2.71 7.48 -49.06
CA MET A 195 1.82 7.54 -50.23
C MET A 195 1.92 8.86 -51.00
N THR A 196 2.25 9.96 -50.33
CA THR A 196 2.46 11.27 -50.97
C THR A 196 3.86 11.39 -51.57
N SER A 197 4.90 10.87 -50.90
CA SER A 197 6.27 10.86 -51.44
C SER A 197 6.43 10.00 -52.69
N THR A 198 5.73 8.86 -52.81
CA THR A 198 5.75 8.05 -54.05
C THR A 198 5.06 8.74 -55.22
N LYS A 199 4.07 9.60 -54.97
CA LYS A 199 3.44 10.45 -56.00
C LYS A 199 4.34 11.61 -56.46
N ALA A 200 5.24 12.10 -55.59
CA ALA A 200 6.13 13.22 -55.91
C ALA A 200 7.36 12.83 -56.76
N VAL A 201 7.76 11.55 -56.77
CA VAL A 201 8.93 11.07 -57.56
C VAL A 201 8.59 10.86 -59.05
N ALA A 202 7.31 10.74 -59.41
CA ALA A 202 6.87 10.53 -60.80
C ALA A 202 6.87 11.79 -61.70
N LYS A 203 7.27 12.96 -61.19
CA LYS A 203 7.42 14.19 -62.00
C LYS A 203 8.77 14.86 -61.77
N LYS A 204 9.84 14.38 -62.43
CA LYS A 204 11.07 15.16 -62.59
C LYS A 204 11.55 15.09 -64.04
N LYS A 205 11.39 16.22 -64.77
CA LYS A 205 12.01 16.50 -66.07
C LYS A 205 13.53 16.71 -65.90
N PRO A 206 14.36 16.47 -66.93
CA PRO A 206 15.83 16.63 -66.84
C PRO A 206 16.24 18.11 -66.76
N ARG A 207 17.36 18.37 -66.08
CA ARG A 207 17.96 19.69 -65.87
C ARG A 207 18.56 20.25 -67.17
N PRO A 208 18.47 21.55 -67.45
CA PRO A 208 19.36 22.21 -68.41
C PRO A 208 20.54 22.91 -67.70
N ASP A 209 21.65 22.98 -68.42
CA ASP A 209 22.98 23.42 -68.01
C ASP A 209 23.07 24.90 -67.60
N GLN A 210 23.93 25.19 -66.63
CA GLN A 210 24.35 26.56 -66.28
C GLN A 210 25.48 27.03 -67.21
N PRO A 211 25.40 28.22 -67.82
CA PRO A 211 26.55 28.84 -68.45
C PRO A 211 27.46 29.50 -67.40
N ARG A 212 28.77 29.30 -67.56
CA ARG A 212 29.84 30.03 -66.88
C ARG A 212 30.07 31.37 -67.57
N GLY A 213 30.26 32.43 -66.78
CA GLY A 213 30.74 33.75 -67.21
C GLY A 213 30.12 34.85 -66.35
N ALA A 214 30.79 35.92 -65.95
CA ALA A 214 32.19 36.32 -65.99
C ALA A 214 32.37 37.39 -64.90
N ALA A 215 33.57 37.48 -64.34
CA ALA A 215 33.96 38.57 -63.45
C ALA A 215 34.44 39.79 -64.26
N SER A 216 33.90 40.96 -63.96
CA SER A 216 34.47 42.32 -64.14
C SER A 216 33.44 43.27 -63.53
N GLY A 217 33.71 44.41 -62.90
CA GLY A 217 34.90 45.23 -62.71
C GLY A 217 34.38 46.60 -62.23
N PHE A 218 35.15 47.21 -61.34
CA PHE A 218 34.90 48.42 -60.56
C PHE A 218 34.93 49.75 -61.37
N LYS A 219 34.14 50.77 -60.95
CA LYS A 219 34.34 52.25 -61.01
C LYS A 219 33.01 52.96 -60.65
N LEU A 220 32.95 54.07 -59.89
CA LEU A 220 33.98 54.99 -59.39
C LEU A 220 34.48 54.68 -57.98
#